data_AF-A0A2E4WX75-F1
#
_entry.id   AF-A0A2E4WX75-F1
#
_cell.length_a   1.000
_cell.length_b   1.000
_cell.length_c   1.000
_cell.angle_alpha   90.00
_cell.angle_beta   90.00
_cell.angle_gamma   90.00
#
_symmetry.space_group_name_H-M   'P 1'
#
loop_
_entity.id
_entity.type
_entity.pdbx_description
1 polymer ?
#
loop_
_entity_poly.entity_id
_entity_poly.type
_entity_poly.pdbx_seq_one_letter_code
_entity_poly.pdbx_strand_id
1 'polypeptide(L)'
;MARRKPKVDVQIAEAKKQHKISHTGKIISEQTLQEKNILPGLVVRFAYNAPKVYDRRPLVMVFQYDGNLIHGINFNYLHESRVQRFGKLAQSLVPIEFENILKLREEYTRLQLSTGRRASSVDGKLLYNTIMPRDVYYRNAYRTYKLSTVSSLKLVNYNWGVQRAKGQSGKRTTEQAIGRMVTKKPK
;
A
#
# COMPACT_ATOMS: atom_id res chain seq x y z
N MET A 1 -16.43 -33.12 -6.97
CA MET A 1 -16.91 -31.75 -6.66
C MET A 1 -15.84 -30.73 -7.03
N ALA A 2 -15.99 -30.04 -8.16
CA ALA A 2 -15.04 -29.00 -8.57
C ALA A 2 -15.24 -27.72 -7.74
N ARG A 3 -14.23 -27.35 -6.92
CA ARG A 3 -14.23 -26.08 -6.18
C ARG A 3 -14.15 -24.93 -7.18
N ARG A 4 -15.27 -24.22 -7.40
CA ARG A 4 -15.30 -22.96 -8.15
C ARG A 4 -14.36 -21.96 -7.47
N LYS A 5 -13.31 -21.52 -8.17
CA LYS A 5 -12.45 -20.42 -7.71
C LYS A 5 -13.30 -19.15 -7.60
N PRO A 6 -13.20 -18.38 -6.50
CA PRO A 6 -13.94 -17.13 -6.38
C PRO A 6 -13.49 -16.17 -7.50
N LYS A 7 -14.47 -15.63 -8.24
CA LYS A 7 -14.26 -14.49 -9.14
C LYS A 7 -13.85 -13.30 -8.27
N VAL A 8 -12.58 -12.91 -8.35
CA VAL A 8 -12.16 -11.60 -7.84
C VAL A 8 -12.68 -10.60 -8.88
N ASP A 9 -13.76 -9.90 -8.56
CA ASP A 9 -14.29 -8.85 -9.42
C ASP A 9 -13.23 -7.75 -9.54
N VAL A 10 -12.49 -7.76 -10.66
CA VAL A 10 -11.50 -6.74 -10.99
C VAL A 10 -12.27 -5.47 -11.35
N GLN A 11 -12.50 -4.62 -10.35
CA GLN A 11 -12.99 -3.27 -10.59
C GLN A 11 -11.85 -2.45 -11.23
N ILE A 12 -11.85 -2.45 -12.57
CA ILE A 12 -11.18 -1.41 -13.35
C ILE A 12 -11.77 -0.08 -12.89
N ALA A 13 -10.99 1.00 -12.90
CA ALA A 13 -11.45 2.34 -12.50
C ALA A 13 -12.62 2.83 -13.39
N GLU A 14 -13.83 2.35 -13.10
CA GLU A 14 -15.07 2.71 -13.75
C GLU A 14 -15.73 3.91 -13.05
N ALA A 15 -16.62 4.57 -13.78
CA ALA A 15 -17.22 5.87 -13.52
C ALA A 15 -18.21 5.93 -12.34
N LYS A 16 -18.04 5.17 -11.25
CA LYS A 16 -18.86 5.40 -10.05
C LYS A 16 -18.45 6.75 -9.44
N LYS A 17 -19.34 7.76 -9.54
CA LYS A 17 -19.21 9.06 -8.87
C LYS A 17 -19.08 8.82 -7.37
N GLN A 18 -17.85 8.80 -6.88
CA GLN A 18 -17.51 8.86 -5.46
C GLN A 18 -16.96 10.26 -5.18
N HIS A 19 -17.30 10.82 -4.03
CA HIS A 19 -16.77 12.12 -3.63
C HIS A 19 -15.24 12.06 -3.55
N LYS A 20 -14.56 12.94 -4.29
CA LYS A 20 -13.10 13.02 -4.32
C LYS A 20 -12.60 13.96 -3.23
N ILE A 21 -11.58 13.53 -2.51
CA ILE A 21 -10.93 14.30 -1.46
C ILE A 21 -9.49 14.58 -1.88
N SER A 22 -9.07 15.84 -1.73
CA SER A 22 -7.68 16.23 -1.98
C SER A 22 -6.84 15.99 -0.73
N HIS A 23 -5.69 15.33 -0.90
CA HIS A 23 -4.72 15.08 0.17
C HIS A 23 -3.41 15.86 -0.03
N THR A 24 -3.40 16.92 -0.84
CA THR A 24 -2.16 17.67 -1.14
C THR A 24 -1.44 18.14 0.12
N GLY A 25 -2.16 18.56 1.16
CA GLY A 25 -1.55 18.98 2.44
C GLY A 25 -0.88 17.86 3.25
N LYS A 26 -0.96 16.60 2.81
CA LYS A 26 -0.27 15.44 3.40
C LYS A 26 0.89 14.94 2.54
N ILE A 27 1.09 15.51 1.36
CA ILE A 27 2.23 15.18 0.50
C ILE A 27 3.45 15.93 1.02
N ILE A 28 4.49 15.18 1.41
CA ILE A 28 5.76 15.72 1.90
C ILE A 28 6.66 16.05 0.71
N SER A 29 6.79 15.12 -0.23
CA SER A 29 7.57 15.31 -1.45
C SER A 29 7.07 14.40 -2.57
N GLU A 30 7.45 14.72 -3.80
CA GLU A 30 7.19 13.89 -4.98
C GLU A 30 8.44 13.82 -5.85
N GLN A 31 8.65 12.66 -6.47
CA GLN A 31 9.70 12.47 -7.46
C GLN A 31 9.23 11.58 -8.60
N THR A 32 9.75 11.82 -9.81
CA THR A 32 9.40 11.02 -10.99
C THR A 32 9.79 9.57 -10.78
N LEU A 33 8.88 8.65 -11.11
CA LEU A 33 9.09 7.22 -10.97
C LEU A 33 8.96 6.55 -12.34
N GLN A 34 9.93 5.73 -12.69
CA GLN A 34 9.87 4.88 -13.89
C GLN A 34 8.96 3.68 -13.62
N GLU A 35 8.23 3.23 -14.65
CA GLU A 35 7.29 2.10 -14.57
C GLU A 35 7.90 0.82 -14.00
N LYS A 36 9.11 0.47 -14.43
CA LYS A 36 9.86 -0.69 -13.92
C LYS A 36 10.23 -0.62 -12.43
N ASN A 37 10.08 0.55 -11.81
CA ASN A 37 10.40 0.81 -10.41
C ASN A 37 9.15 0.90 -9.52
N ILE A 38 7.96 0.60 -10.05
CA ILE A 38 6.77 0.45 -9.21
C ILE A 38 6.95 -0.79 -8.33
N LEU A 39 6.85 -0.60 -7.01
CA LEU A 39 6.92 -1.64 -6.01
C LEU A 39 5.67 -1.63 -5.12
N PRO A 40 5.21 -2.81 -4.65
CA PRO A 40 4.27 -2.92 -3.55
C PRO A 40 4.69 -2.09 -2.33
N GLY A 41 3.73 -1.37 -1.75
CA GLY A 41 3.88 -0.54 -0.57
C GLY A 41 4.29 0.90 -0.82
N LEU A 42 4.50 1.29 -2.09
CA LEU A 42 4.70 2.68 -2.48
C LEU A 42 3.36 3.43 -2.55
N VAL A 43 3.41 4.73 -2.26
CA VAL A 43 2.35 5.65 -2.67
C VAL A 43 2.76 6.31 -3.98
N VAL A 44 1.89 6.24 -4.97
CA VAL A 44 2.14 6.82 -6.29
C VAL A 44 1.02 7.78 -6.67
N ARG A 45 1.38 8.84 -7.39
CA ARG A 45 0.44 9.75 -8.04
C ARG A 45 0.74 9.77 -9.52
N PHE A 46 -0.29 9.80 -10.36
CA PHE A 46 -0.13 9.85 -11.80
C PHE A 46 -1.33 10.51 -12.46
N ALA A 47 -1.19 10.91 -13.73
CA ALA A 47 -2.31 11.24 -14.59
C ALA A 47 -2.88 9.96 -15.21
N TYR A 48 -4.22 9.81 -15.21
CA TYR A 48 -4.89 8.63 -15.75
C TYR A 48 -5.87 8.99 -16.86
N ASN A 49 -5.50 8.62 -18.09
CA ASN A 49 -6.12 9.11 -19.32
C ASN A 49 -7.11 8.12 -19.96
N ALA A 50 -7.66 7.18 -19.18
CA ALA A 50 -8.68 6.27 -19.71
C ALA A 50 -10.05 6.97 -19.92
N PRO A 51 -10.87 6.52 -20.89
CA PRO A 51 -12.22 7.04 -21.08
C PRO A 51 -13.11 6.84 -19.85
N LYS A 52 -14.07 7.75 -19.63
CA LYS A 52 -15.08 7.67 -18.56
C LYS A 52 -14.50 7.54 -17.14
N VAL A 53 -13.28 7.98 -16.90
CA VAL A 53 -12.71 8.03 -15.54
C VAL A 53 -13.04 9.35 -14.86
N TYR A 54 -13.55 9.24 -13.63
CA TYR A 54 -13.82 10.39 -12.77
C TYR A 54 -12.55 10.97 -12.12
N ASP A 55 -11.67 10.12 -11.58
CA ASP A 55 -10.42 10.57 -10.97
C ASP A 55 -9.23 10.51 -11.94
N ARG A 56 -8.89 11.67 -12.50
CA ARG A 56 -7.79 11.84 -13.45
C ARG A 56 -6.42 11.93 -12.80
N ARG A 57 -6.32 12.13 -11.48
CA ARG A 57 -5.05 12.27 -10.75
C ARG A 57 -5.07 11.44 -9.47
N PRO A 58 -5.21 10.10 -9.59
CA PRO A 58 -5.31 9.23 -8.43
C PRO A 58 -4.04 9.27 -7.57
N LEU A 59 -4.23 9.15 -6.26
CA LEU A 59 -3.18 8.98 -5.27
C LEU A 59 -3.34 7.58 -4.68
N VAL A 60 -2.48 6.65 -5.09
CA VAL A 60 -2.69 5.22 -4.90
C VAL A 60 -1.60 4.63 -4.03
N MET A 61 -1.99 3.91 -2.97
CA MET A 61 -1.08 3.00 -2.28
C MET A 61 -1.07 1.64 -2.99
N VAL A 62 0.07 1.28 -3.55
CA VAL A 62 0.26 0.10 -4.38
C VAL A 62 0.27 -1.16 -3.52
N PHE A 63 -0.61 -2.10 -3.81
CA PHE A 63 -0.64 -3.41 -3.15
C PHE A 63 0.09 -4.43 -4.03
N GLN A 64 -0.18 -4.40 -5.33
CA GLN A 64 0.41 -5.31 -6.30
C GLN A 64 0.64 -4.59 -7.62
N TYR A 65 1.70 -5.01 -8.30
CA TYR A 65 2.04 -4.59 -9.65
C TYR A 65 2.47 -5.82 -10.44
N ASP A 66 1.86 -6.08 -11.58
CA ASP A 66 2.12 -7.26 -12.43
C ASP A 66 2.89 -6.93 -13.72
N GLY A 67 3.34 -5.67 -13.88
CA GLY A 67 3.98 -5.17 -15.10
C GLY A 67 3.05 -4.36 -16.01
N ASN A 68 1.74 -4.52 -15.87
CA ASN A 68 0.75 -3.83 -16.71
C ASN A 68 -0.36 -3.15 -15.89
N LEU A 69 -0.66 -3.69 -14.72
CA LEU A 69 -1.73 -3.24 -13.84
C LEU A 69 -1.18 -2.81 -12.49
N ILE A 70 -1.59 -1.62 -12.06
CA ILE A 70 -1.39 -1.15 -10.69
C ILE A 70 -2.66 -1.48 -9.91
N HIS A 71 -2.53 -2.33 -8.91
CA HIS A 71 -3.59 -2.66 -7.96
C HIS A 71 -3.32 -1.96 -6.64
N GLY A 72 -4.31 -1.23 -6.14
CA GLY A 72 -4.13 -0.51 -4.90
C GLY A 72 -5.38 0.20 -4.41
N ILE A 73 -5.21 0.92 -3.32
CA ILE A 73 -6.26 1.74 -2.73
C ILE A 73 -6.05 3.20 -3.13
N ASN A 74 -7.06 3.83 -3.72
CA ASN A 74 -7.01 5.23 -4.09
C ASN A 74 -7.44 6.09 -2.90
N PHE A 75 -6.49 6.82 -2.32
CA PHE A 75 -6.73 7.70 -1.17
C PHE A 75 -7.67 8.83 -1.48
N ASN A 76 -7.76 9.28 -2.73
CA ASN A 76 -8.71 10.30 -3.13
C ASN A 76 -10.18 9.91 -2.88
N TYR A 77 -10.51 8.64 -2.61
CA TYR A 77 -11.85 8.17 -2.24
C TYR A 77 -12.03 7.92 -0.74
N LEU A 78 -11.08 8.34 0.08
CA LEU A 78 -11.09 8.16 1.53
C LEU A 78 -10.94 9.50 2.24
N HIS A 79 -11.71 9.69 3.32
CA HIS A 79 -11.42 10.78 4.24
C HIS A 79 -10.06 10.56 4.91
N GLU A 80 -9.39 11.66 5.26
CA GLU A 80 -8.07 11.64 5.88
C GLU A 80 -8.01 10.74 7.13
N SER A 81 -9.04 10.76 7.97
CA SER A 81 -9.14 9.88 9.15
C SER A 81 -9.08 8.38 8.80
N ARG A 82 -9.63 7.99 7.64
CA ARG A 82 -9.58 6.62 7.13
C ARG A 82 -8.23 6.26 6.52
N VAL A 83 -7.56 7.22 5.87
CA VAL A 83 -6.18 7.04 5.38
C VAL A 83 -5.22 6.82 6.56
N GLN A 84 -5.35 7.61 7.63
CA GLN A 84 -4.55 7.42 8.84
C GLN A 84 -4.86 6.10 9.55
N ARG A 85 -6.14 5.72 9.66
CA ARG A 85 -6.53 4.41 10.19
C ARG A 85 -5.98 3.27 9.34
N PHE A 86 -6.00 3.42 8.01
CA PHE A 86 -5.39 2.46 7.08
C PHE A 86 -3.89 2.34 7.36
N GLY A 87 -3.17 3.46 7.48
CA GLY A 87 -1.75 3.47 7.80
C GLY A 87 -1.42 2.75 9.10
N LYS A 88 -2.21 2.96 10.16
CA LYS A 88 -2.07 2.25 11.44
C LYS A 88 -2.32 0.74 11.31
N LEU A 89 -3.35 0.34 10.56
CA LEU A 89 -3.67 -1.08 10.31
C LEU A 89 -2.60 -1.77 9.45
N ALA A 90 -2.05 -1.07 8.47
CA ALA A 90 -0.97 -1.60 7.64
C ALA A 90 0.32 -1.74 8.46
N GLN A 91 0.65 -0.74 9.28
CA GLN A 91 1.84 -0.76 10.15
C GLN A 91 1.83 -1.85 11.21
N SER A 92 0.65 -2.28 11.68
CA SER A 92 0.57 -3.41 12.60
C SER A 92 0.90 -4.76 11.97
N LEU A 93 0.93 -4.83 10.63
CA LEU A 93 1.31 -6.03 9.88
C LEU A 93 2.77 -5.96 9.42
N VAL A 94 3.21 -4.79 8.96
CA VAL A 94 4.54 -4.61 8.36
C VAL A 94 4.97 -3.15 8.49
N PRO A 95 6.25 -2.85 8.80
CA PRO A 95 6.67 -1.49 9.08
C PRO A 95 6.61 -0.58 7.84
N ILE A 96 6.46 0.73 8.07
CA ILE A 96 6.71 1.77 7.07
C ILE A 96 8.08 2.37 7.37
N GLU A 97 9.01 2.25 6.42
CA GLU A 97 10.40 2.70 6.57
C GLU A 97 10.80 3.64 5.44
N PHE A 98 11.80 4.48 5.71
CA PHE A 98 12.53 5.18 4.66
C PHE A 98 13.53 4.21 4.05
N GLU A 99 13.63 4.22 2.73
CA GLU A 99 14.63 3.45 2.01
C GLU A 99 14.95 4.12 0.67
N ASN A 100 16.00 3.60 0.02
CA ASN A 100 16.35 4.00 -1.34
C ASN A 100 16.83 2.82 -2.20
N ILE A 101 16.15 1.66 -2.12
CA ILE A 101 16.51 0.46 -2.91
C ILE A 101 16.33 0.64 -4.43
N LEU A 102 15.66 1.73 -4.83
CA LEU A 102 15.46 2.11 -6.22
C LEU A 102 16.54 3.09 -6.71
N LYS A 103 17.44 3.55 -5.83
CA LYS A 103 18.50 4.54 -6.11
C LYS A 103 17.94 5.81 -6.77
N LEU A 104 16.85 6.33 -6.21
CA LEU A 104 16.23 7.58 -6.64
C LEU A 104 16.96 8.78 -6.00
N ARG A 105 16.56 9.98 -6.43
CA ARG A 105 17.16 11.25 -6.00
C ARG A 105 17.07 11.46 -4.49
N GLU A 106 15.96 11.07 -3.88
CA GLU A 106 15.70 11.22 -2.45
C GLU A 106 15.15 9.91 -1.88
N GLU A 107 15.42 9.67 -0.59
CA GLU A 107 14.82 8.55 0.12
C GLU A 107 13.30 8.65 0.13
N TYR A 108 12.65 7.50 0.18
CA TYR A 108 11.20 7.45 0.17
C TYR A 108 10.64 6.51 1.22
N THR A 109 9.43 6.83 1.66
CA THR A 109 8.65 5.96 2.55
C THR A 109 8.01 4.82 1.77
N ARG A 110 8.17 3.60 2.28
CA ARG A 110 7.50 2.41 1.76
C ARG A 110 7.01 1.54 2.90
N LEU A 111 5.78 1.02 2.75
CA LEU A 111 5.31 -0.10 3.53
C LEU A 111 6.07 -1.36 3.09
N GLN A 112 6.78 -2.02 4.00
CA GLN A 112 7.80 -3.04 3.70
C GLN A 112 7.23 -4.40 3.25
N LEU A 113 6.32 -4.38 2.28
CA LEU A 113 5.76 -5.56 1.64
C LEU A 113 6.82 -6.33 0.87
N SER A 114 6.56 -7.63 0.73
CA SER A 114 7.42 -8.56 0.01
C SER A 114 7.46 -8.20 -1.47
N THR A 115 8.67 -8.16 -2.03
CA THR A 115 8.95 -7.89 -3.44
C THR A 115 10.12 -8.75 -3.91
N GLY A 116 10.35 -8.83 -5.23
CA GLY A 116 11.55 -9.47 -5.77
C GLY A 116 12.87 -8.82 -5.33
N ARG A 117 12.85 -7.59 -4.78
CA ARG A 117 14.04 -6.88 -4.31
C ARG A 117 14.24 -6.95 -2.79
N ARG A 118 13.18 -7.21 -2.02
CA ARG A 118 13.21 -7.27 -0.55
C ARG A 118 12.16 -8.25 -0.05
N ALA A 119 12.62 -9.29 0.66
CA ALA A 119 11.75 -10.29 1.26
C ALA A 119 11.03 -9.72 2.49
N SER A 120 9.78 -10.13 2.68
CA SER A 120 8.96 -9.83 3.85
C SER A 120 7.94 -10.96 4.05
N SER A 121 7.47 -11.14 5.28
CA SER A 121 6.42 -12.12 5.59
C SER A 121 5.04 -11.68 5.10
N VAL A 122 4.87 -10.40 4.78
CA VAL A 122 3.61 -9.82 4.31
C VAL A 122 3.77 -9.40 2.86
N ASP A 123 2.99 -10.02 1.97
CA ASP A 123 2.85 -9.59 0.59
C ASP A 123 1.59 -8.71 0.41
N GLY A 124 1.45 -8.11 -0.78
CA GLY A 124 0.30 -7.27 -1.10
C GLY A 124 -1.05 -8.00 -1.02
N LYS A 125 -1.06 -9.30 -1.29
CA LYS A 125 -2.28 -10.13 -1.26
C LYS A 125 -2.74 -10.37 0.18
N LEU A 126 -1.82 -10.67 1.09
CA LEU A 126 -2.10 -10.81 2.51
C LEU A 126 -2.58 -9.47 3.09
N LEU A 127 -1.94 -8.37 2.72
CA LEU A 127 -2.38 -7.03 3.12
C LEU A 127 -3.83 -6.76 2.66
N TYR A 128 -4.12 -7.02 1.38
CA TYR A 128 -5.46 -6.91 0.80
C TYR A 128 -6.49 -7.70 1.61
N ASN A 129 -6.26 -9.00 1.78
CA ASN A 129 -7.19 -9.90 2.47
C ASN A 129 -7.40 -9.51 3.93
N THR A 130 -6.41 -8.87 4.56
CA THR A 130 -6.47 -8.48 5.97
C THR A 130 -7.20 -7.15 6.18
N ILE A 131 -6.98 -6.17 5.30
CA ILE A 131 -7.50 -4.81 5.48
C ILE A 131 -8.86 -4.61 4.82
N MET A 132 -9.05 -5.11 3.60
CA MET A 132 -10.25 -4.83 2.81
C MET A 132 -11.56 -5.25 3.50
N PRO A 133 -11.64 -6.40 4.19
CA PRO A 133 -12.87 -6.78 4.89
C PRO A 133 -13.20 -5.90 6.10
N ARG A 134 -12.24 -5.13 6.63
CA ARG A 134 -12.43 -4.35 7.87
C ARG A 134 -13.24 -3.08 7.68
N ASP A 135 -13.32 -2.56 6.46
CA ASP A 135 -14.07 -1.34 6.17
C ASP A 135 -14.57 -1.36 4.71
N VAL A 136 -15.88 -1.17 4.54
CA VAL A 136 -16.51 -1.06 3.21
C VAL A 136 -15.92 0.08 2.38
N TYR A 137 -15.47 1.18 3.01
CA TYR A 137 -14.84 2.29 2.33
C TYR A 137 -13.50 1.89 1.70
N TYR A 138 -12.75 0.96 2.31
CA TYR A 138 -11.51 0.46 1.71
C TYR A 138 -11.78 -0.37 0.46
N ARG A 139 -12.78 -1.25 0.50
CA ARG A 139 -13.24 -1.99 -0.70
C ARG A 139 -13.68 -1.03 -1.80
N ASN A 140 -14.47 -0.03 -1.43
CA ASN A 140 -14.99 0.96 -2.36
C ASN A 140 -13.92 1.88 -2.95
N ALA A 141 -12.77 2.04 -2.29
CA ALA A 141 -11.63 2.82 -2.75
C ALA A 141 -10.57 1.98 -3.51
N TYR A 142 -10.68 0.64 -3.48
CA TYR A 142 -9.79 -0.25 -4.21
C TYR A 142 -10.00 -0.11 -5.73
N ARG A 143 -8.90 0.02 -6.47
CA ARG A 143 -8.93 0.26 -7.92
C ARG A 143 -7.80 -0.49 -8.60
N THR A 144 -8.04 -0.80 -9.87
CA THR A 144 -7.03 -1.30 -10.80
C THR A 144 -6.84 -0.30 -11.94
N TYR A 145 -5.59 0.05 -12.22
CA TYR A 145 -5.21 1.02 -13.25
C TYR A 145 -4.33 0.36 -14.31
N LYS A 146 -4.65 0.60 -15.59
CA LYS A 146 -3.84 0.14 -16.73
C LYS A 146 -2.68 1.09 -17.00
N LEU A 147 -1.47 0.57 -16.96
CA LEU A 147 -0.24 1.36 -17.10
C LEU A 147 -0.15 2.05 -18.47
N SER A 148 -0.67 1.42 -19.52
CA SER A 148 -0.74 2.01 -20.87
C SER A 148 -1.52 3.33 -20.96
N THR A 149 -2.29 3.68 -19.93
CA THR A 149 -3.07 4.93 -19.85
C THR A 149 -2.58 5.87 -18.75
N VAL A 150 -1.49 5.50 -18.08
CA VAL A 150 -0.82 6.27 -17.03
C VAL A 150 0.21 7.21 -17.66
N SER A 151 0.26 8.45 -17.21
CA SER A 151 1.35 9.37 -17.51
C SER A 151 1.75 10.17 -16.27
N SER A 152 2.91 10.83 -16.32
CA SER A 152 3.43 11.64 -15.20
C SER A 152 3.47 10.87 -13.87
N LEU A 153 3.97 9.63 -13.91
CA LEU A 153 4.07 8.76 -12.74
C LEU A 153 5.08 9.33 -11.74
N LYS A 154 4.61 9.55 -10.51
CA LYS A 154 5.39 10.07 -9.40
C LYS A 154 5.26 9.15 -8.20
N LEU A 155 6.38 8.94 -7.52
CA LEU A 155 6.41 8.45 -6.16
C LEU A 155 6.06 9.60 -5.22
N VAL A 156 5.27 9.33 -4.19
CA VAL A 156 4.82 10.31 -3.21
C VAL A 156 5.26 9.89 -1.82
N ASN A 157 5.99 10.76 -1.13
CA ASN A 157 6.19 10.64 0.30
C ASN A 157 4.96 11.20 1.02
N TYR A 158 4.14 10.30 1.57
CA TYR A 158 2.88 10.66 2.20
C TYR A 158 3.01 10.74 3.72
N ASN A 159 2.42 11.76 4.35
CA ASN A 159 2.32 11.85 5.80
C ASN A 159 1.13 11.03 6.30
N TRP A 160 1.41 9.81 6.74
CA TRP A 160 0.42 8.85 7.24
C TRP A 160 -0.16 9.17 8.62
N GLY A 161 0.34 10.20 9.30
CA GLY A 161 -0.07 10.52 10.68
C GLY A 161 0.27 9.42 11.70
N VAL A 162 1.22 8.53 11.35
CA VAL A 162 1.71 7.47 12.25
C VAL A 162 3.11 7.85 12.74
N GLN A 163 3.38 7.56 14.01
CA GLN A 163 4.68 7.86 14.61
C GLN A 163 5.79 7.14 13.84
N ARG A 164 6.79 7.90 13.40
CA ARG A 164 7.97 7.38 12.69
C ARG A 164 8.65 6.38 13.61
N ALA A 165 8.66 5.10 13.26
CA ALA A 165 9.50 4.13 13.94
C ALA A 165 10.96 4.43 13.57
N LYS A 166 11.60 5.36 14.27
CA LYS A 166 13.06 5.35 14.37
C LYS A 166 13.44 4.13 15.23
N GLY A 167 13.87 3.05 14.59
CA GLY A 167 14.62 1.98 15.25
C GLY A 167 13.83 1.02 16.15
N GLN A 168 12.50 0.93 16.06
CA GLN A 168 11.77 -0.17 16.70
C GLN A 168 11.66 -1.35 15.72
N SER A 169 12.72 -2.17 15.71
CA SER A 169 12.62 -3.56 15.30
C SER A 169 11.37 -4.17 15.95
N GLY A 170 10.57 -4.88 15.15
CA GLY A 170 9.37 -5.54 15.64
C GLY A 170 9.73 -6.38 16.87
N LYS A 171 9.21 -6.01 18.05
CA LYS A 171 9.25 -6.86 19.24
C LYS A 171 8.31 -8.05 19.03
N ARG A 172 8.76 -8.97 18.19
CA ARG A 172 8.60 -10.42 18.27
C ARG A 172 9.81 -11.06 17.59
N THR A 173 11.01 -10.68 18.04
CA THR A 173 12.17 -11.55 17.84
C THR A 173 11.99 -12.80 18.68
N THR A 174 12.34 -13.93 18.08
CA THR A 174 12.35 -15.30 18.59
C THR A 174 12.95 -15.46 19.99
N GLU A 175 13.70 -14.50 20.50
CA GLU A 175 14.24 -14.46 21.87
C GLU A 175 13.16 -14.49 22.96
N GLN A 176 12.00 -13.83 22.76
CA GLN A 176 10.90 -13.88 23.74
C GLN A 176 10.18 -15.23 23.79
N ALA A 177 10.32 -16.06 22.74
CA ALA A 177 9.79 -17.43 22.75
C ALA A 177 10.73 -18.40 23.48
N ILE A 178 12.05 -18.19 23.38
CA ILE A 178 13.05 -19.04 24.03
C ILE A 178 13.10 -18.78 25.55
N GLY A 179 12.95 -17.53 25.99
CA GLY A 179 12.97 -17.18 27.42
C GLY A 179 11.82 -17.78 28.25
N ARG A 180 10.73 -18.25 27.63
CA ARG A 180 9.61 -18.91 28.33
C ARG A 180 9.77 -20.42 28.50
N MET A 181 10.73 -21.05 27.83
CA MET A 181 10.95 -22.51 27.96
C MET A 181 11.94 -22.89 29.08
N VAL A 182 12.71 -21.94 29.62
CA VAL A 182 13.82 -22.26 30.56
C VAL A 182 13.39 -22.18 32.05
N THR A 183 12.22 -21.64 32.39
CA THR A 183 11.74 -21.58 33.78
C THR A 183 10.63 -22.60 34.06
N LYS A 184 10.94 -23.89 33.91
CA LYS A 184 10.24 -24.96 34.64
C LYS A 184 11.31 -25.90 35.20
N LYS A 185 11.86 -25.55 36.37
CA LYS A 185 12.51 -26.54 37.23
C LYS A 185 11.41 -27.28 38.03
N PRO A 186 11.38 -28.62 38.03
CA PRO A 186 10.50 -29.37 38.92
C PRO A 186 11.00 -29.23 40.37
N LYS A 187 10.05 -29.14 41.30
CA LYS A 187 10.29 -29.42 42.73
C LYS A 187 10.28 -30.93 42.94
#